data_AF-A0A6M1SP31-F1
#
_entry.id   AF-A0A6M1SP31-F1
#
_cell.length_a   1.000
_cell.length_b   1.000
_cell.length_c   1.000
_cell.angle_alpha   90.00
_cell.angle_beta   90.00
_cell.angle_gamma   90.00
#
_symmetry.space_group_name_H-M   'P 1'
#
loop_
_entity.id
_entity.type
_entity.pdbx_description
1 polymer ?
#
loop_
_entity_poly.entity_id
_entity_poly.type
_entity_poly.pdbx_seq_one_letter_code
_entity_poly.pdbx_strand_id
1 'polypeptide(L)'
;SHATMRCVGAGKCRDIESGTMCPSYMVTLEEEHSTRGRARVLHEMLRGETVTDGFRSREVFDALDLCLSCKGCKGDCPVDVDMATYKAEFLKKYYK
;
A
#
# COMPACT_ATOMS: atom_id res chain seq x y z
N SER A 1 3.15 2.62 -20.06
CA SER A 1 1.77 2.29 -19.66
C SER A 1 1.80 1.75 -18.23
N HIS A 2 1.48 2.58 -17.22
CA HIS A 2 1.56 2.20 -15.78
C HIS A 2 0.19 1.85 -15.17
N ALA A 3 -0.88 1.88 -15.96
CA ALA A 3 -2.25 1.69 -15.46
C ALA A 3 -2.54 0.26 -14.95
N THR A 4 -1.76 -0.73 -15.38
CA THR A 4 -1.97 -2.16 -15.07
C THR A 4 -1.46 -2.59 -13.68
N MET A 5 -0.55 -1.84 -13.05
CA MET A 5 0.05 -2.23 -11.75
C MET A 5 -0.74 -1.71 -10.53
N ARG A 6 -2.02 -1.40 -10.71
CA ARG A 6 -2.85 -0.88 -9.62
C ARG A 6 -3.60 -2.02 -8.94
N CYS A 7 -3.81 -1.90 -7.63
CA CYS A 7 -4.62 -2.87 -6.88
C CYS A 7 -6.02 -3.02 -7.49
N VAL A 8 -6.38 -4.26 -7.83
CA VAL A 8 -7.69 -4.65 -8.40
C VAL A 8 -8.64 -5.28 -7.36
N GLY A 9 -8.25 -5.30 -6.09
CA GLY A 9 -9.10 -5.83 -5.01
C GLY A 9 -9.13 -7.36 -4.88
N ALA A 10 -8.21 -8.09 -5.53
CA ALA A 10 -8.15 -9.56 -5.51
C ALA A 10 -7.98 -10.20 -4.11
N GLY A 11 -7.50 -9.43 -3.12
CA GLY A 11 -7.47 -9.87 -1.72
C GLY A 11 -6.40 -10.91 -1.35
N LYS A 12 -5.62 -11.44 -2.31
CA LYS A 12 -4.57 -12.45 -2.06
C LYS A 12 -3.56 -12.07 -0.97
N CYS A 13 -3.22 -10.79 -0.84
CA CYS A 13 -2.32 -10.28 0.20
C CYS A 13 -2.82 -10.41 1.65
N ARG A 14 -4.01 -10.99 1.86
CA ARG A 14 -4.59 -11.31 3.18
C ARG A 14 -4.57 -12.80 3.49
N ASP A 15 -4.15 -13.62 2.54
CA ASP A 15 -4.12 -15.06 2.71
C ASP A 15 -3.13 -15.40 3.82
N ILE A 16 -3.67 -15.91 4.93
CA ILE A 16 -2.91 -16.29 6.12
C ILE A 16 -2.28 -17.68 6.00
N GLU A 17 -2.78 -18.50 5.06
CA GLU A 17 -2.32 -19.87 4.87
C GLU A 17 -1.17 -19.94 3.87
N SER A 18 -1.14 -19.04 2.89
CA SER A 18 -0.16 -19.08 1.80
C SER A 18 0.30 -17.69 1.32
N GLY A 19 1.54 -17.62 0.84
CA GLY A 19 2.08 -16.42 0.17
C GLY A 19 2.92 -15.50 1.07
N THR A 20 3.40 -14.41 0.48
CA THR A 20 4.20 -13.40 1.21
C THR A 20 3.32 -12.22 1.60
N MET A 21 2.87 -12.21 2.85
CA MET A 21 2.10 -11.11 3.42
C MET A 21 2.96 -9.93 3.89
N CYS A 22 2.33 -8.77 4.09
CA CYS A 22 2.96 -7.63 4.76
C CYS A 22 3.28 -8.01 6.23
N PRO A 23 4.54 -7.89 6.68
CA PRO A 23 4.91 -8.22 8.06
C PRO A 23 4.12 -7.47 9.13
N SER A 24 3.83 -6.19 8.89
CA SER A 24 2.99 -5.39 9.79
C SER A 24 1.55 -5.90 9.84
N TYR A 25 0.96 -6.29 8.71
CA TYR A 25 -0.37 -6.89 8.70
C TYR A 25 -0.44 -8.21 9.45
N MET A 26 0.60 -9.05 9.37
CA MET A 26 0.65 -10.32 10.13
C MET A 26 0.60 -10.11 11.64
N VAL A 27 1.12 -8.99 12.12
CA VAL A 27 1.16 -8.66 13.56
C VAL A 27 -0.10 -7.93 13.99
N THR A 28 -0.56 -6.93 13.22
CA THR A 28 -1.68 -6.08 13.63
C THR A 28 -3.04 -6.62 13.21
N LEU A 29 -3.10 -7.37 12.11
CA LEU A 29 -4.33 -7.79 11.41
C LEU A 29 -5.25 -6.63 10.97
N GLU A 30 -4.73 -5.40 10.99
CA GLU A 30 -5.46 -4.20 10.60
C GLU A 30 -5.37 -3.97 9.09
N GLU A 31 -6.52 -3.78 8.43
CA GLU A 31 -6.64 -3.63 6.98
C GLU A 31 -5.60 -2.67 6.39
N GLU A 32 -5.41 -1.52 7.02
CA GLU A 32 -4.54 -0.44 6.56
C GLU A 32 -3.09 -0.86 6.38
N HIS A 33 -2.65 -1.91 7.09
CA HIS A 33 -1.30 -2.42 7.01
C HIS A 33 -1.12 -3.53 5.96
N SER A 34 -2.20 -4.04 5.37
CA SER A 34 -2.15 -4.97 4.23
C SER A 34 -1.77 -4.27 2.93
N THR A 35 -1.23 -5.00 1.94
CA THR A 35 -0.95 -4.45 0.60
C THR A 35 -2.19 -3.79 -0.01
N ARG A 36 -3.37 -4.39 0.18
CA ARG A 36 -4.66 -3.85 -0.30
C ARG A 36 -5.01 -2.54 0.39
N GLY A 37 -4.94 -2.49 1.71
CA GLY A 37 -5.26 -1.28 2.48
C GLY A 37 -4.34 -0.11 2.12
N ARG A 38 -3.03 -0.36 2.06
CA ARG A 38 -2.03 0.63 1.64
C ARG A 38 -2.28 1.12 0.21
N ALA A 39 -2.58 0.21 -0.72
CA ALA A 39 -2.94 0.59 -2.08
C ALA A 39 -4.23 1.41 -2.15
N ARG A 40 -5.22 1.07 -1.32
CA ARG A 40 -6.51 1.76 -1.27
C ARG A 40 -6.33 3.18 -0.77
N VAL A 41 -5.68 3.41 0.37
CA VAL A 41 -5.52 4.77 0.92
C VAL A 41 -4.70 5.67 0.00
N LEU A 42 -3.63 5.14 -0.61
CA LEU A 42 -2.88 5.85 -1.65
C LEU A 42 -3.75 6.20 -2.86
N HIS A 43 -4.61 5.28 -3.26
CA HIS A 43 -5.52 5.54 -4.37
C HIS A 43 -6.54 6.63 -4.04
N GLU A 44 -7.13 6.58 -2.84
CA GLU A 44 -8.07 7.60 -2.37
C GLU A 44 -7.42 8.98 -2.33
N MET A 45 -6.16 9.06 -1.87
CA MET A 45 -5.34 10.27 -1.92
C MET A 45 -5.14 10.79 -3.34
N LEU A 46 -4.85 9.90 -4.30
CA LEU A 46 -4.67 10.28 -5.70
C LEU A 46 -5.98 10.73 -6.38
N ARG A 47 -7.14 10.25 -5.93
CA ARG A 47 -8.44 10.77 -6.41
C ARG A 47 -8.78 12.13 -5.80
N GLY A 48 -8.38 12.36 -4.55
CA GLY A 48 -8.76 13.56 -3.80
C GLY A 48 -10.24 13.61 -3.40
N GLU A 49 -10.91 12.45 -3.35
CA GLU A 49 -12.33 12.35 -2.98
C GLU A 49 -12.48 12.14 -1.45
N THR A 50 -11.86 11.07 -0.92
CA THR A 50 -11.94 10.71 0.51
C THR A 50 -10.75 11.25 1.32
N VAL A 51 -9.53 11.15 0.77
CA VAL A 51 -8.31 11.67 1.38
C VAL A 51 -7.93 12.95 0.64
N THR A 52 -8.23 14.10 1.25
CA THR A 52 -8.16 15.41 0.58
C THR A 52 -6.81 16.11 0.75
N ASP A 53 -6.04 15.74 1.77
CA ASP A 53 -4.74 16.38 2.08
C ASP A 53 -3.62 15.98 1.10
N GLY A 54 -3.92 15.12 0.13
CA GLY A 54 -2.98 14.70 -0.90
C GLY A 54 -1.68 14.17 -0.30
N PHE A 55 -0.54 14.62 -0.84
CA PHE A 55 0.79 14.22 -0.36
C PHE A 55 1.14 14.73 1.05
N ARG A 56 0.27 15.47 1.74
CA ARG A 56 0.43 15.86 3.15
C ARG A 56 -0.45 15.03 4.10
N SER A 57 -1.21 14.07 3.59
CA SER A 57 -2.10 13.22 4.39
C SER A 57 -1.31 12.43 5.43
N ARG A 58 -1.74 12.53 6.69
CA ARG A 58 -1.21 11.73 7.80
C ARG A 58 -1.72 10.30 7.71
N GLU A 59 -2.94 10.09 7.25
CA GLU A 59 -3.54 8.77 7.05
C GLU A 59 -2.72 7.92 6.08
N VAL A 60 -2.27 8.51 4.98
CA VAL A 60 -1.38 7.82 4.02
C VAL A 60 0.01 7.60 4.63
N PHE A 61 0.51 8.58 5.39
CA PHE A 61 1.79 8.45 6.08
C PHE A 61 1.78 7.29 7.07
N ASP A 62 0.80 7.24 7.99
CA ASP A 62 0.65 6.22 9.03
C ASP A 62 0.46 4.83 8.39
N ALA A 63 -0.37 4.76 7.34
CA ALA A 63 -0.54 3.55 6.56
C ALA A 63 0.72 3.12 5.82
N LEU A 64 1.76 3.96 5.66
CA LEU A 64 3.05 3.62 5.04
C LEU A 64 4.20 3.52 6.04
N ASP A 65 4.05 4.04 7.25
CA ASP A 65 5.11 4.12 8.26
C ASP A 65 5.60 2.71 8.65
N LEU A 66 4.67 1.82 8.99
CA LEU A 66 4.95 0.40 9.27
C LEU A 66 5.30 -0.45 8.04
N CYS A 67 5.49 0.14 6.85
CA CYS A 67 5.98 -0.58 5.67
C CYS A 67 7.50 -0.76 5.78
N LEU A 68 7.98 -2.00 5.86
CA LEU A 68 9.42 -2.31 5.87
C LEU A 68 10.07 -2.24 4.48
N SER A 69 9.31 -1.90 3.43
CA SER A 69 9.79 -1.89 2.04
C SER A 69 10.43 -3.23 1.59
N CYS A 70 10.00 -4.36 2.18
CA CYS A 70 10.56 -5.69 1.93
C CYS A 70 10.26 -6.27 0.55
N LYS A 71 9.40 -5.61 -0.25
CA LYS A 71 8.95 -6.02 -1.60
C LYS A 71 8.20 -7.36 -1.69
N GLY A 72 7.84 -7.99 -0.58
CA GLY A 72 7.00 -9.20 -0.58
C GLY A 72 5.68 -9.04 -1.35
N CYS A 73 5.04 -7.88 -1.18
CA CYS A 73 3.82 -7.50 -1.90
C CYS A 73 3.94 -7.60 -3.43
N LYS A 74 5.11 -7.32 -4.00
CA LYS A 74 5.33 -7.35 -5.45
C LYS A 74 5.33 -8.77 -6.00
N GLY A 75 5.91 -9.72 -5.27
CA GLY A 75 5.94 -11.13 -5.67
C GLY A 75 4.63 -11.86 -5.40
N ASP A 76 3.89 -11.44 -4.37
CA ASP A 76 2.63 -12.11 -3.99
C ASP A 76 1.43 -11.64 -4.81
N CYS A 77 1.37 -10.35 -5.15
CA CYS A 77 0.24 -9.75 -5.85
C CYS A 77 0.20 -10.13 -7.34
N PRO A 78 -0.94 -10.62 -7.86
CA PRO A 78 -1.06 -11.06 -9.27
C PRO A 78 -0.94 -9.91 -10.30
N VAL A 79 -0.93 -8.67 -9.85
CA VAL A 79 -0.78 -7.46 -10.68
C VAL A 79 0.44 -6.63 -10.26
N ASP A 80 1.40 -7.27 -9.58
CA ASP A 80 2.73 -6.71 -9.25
C ASP A 80 2.70 -5.37 -8.48
N VAL A 81 1.77 -5.22 -7.54
CA VAL A 81 1.71 -4.03 -6.68
C VAL A 81 3.00 -3.88 -5.85
N ASP A 82 3.69 -2.76 -6.04
CA ASP A 82 4.99 -2.48 -5.41
C ASP A 82 4.88 -1.36 -4.36
N MET A 83 4.54 -1.74 -3.12
CA MET A 83 4.43 -0.78 -2.00
C MET A 83 5.75 -0.13 -1.62
N ALA A 84 6.89 -0.78 -1.91
CA ALA A 84 8.19 -0.20 -1.61
C ALA A 84 8.45 1.02 -2.54
N THR A 85 8.15 0.86 -3.83
CA THR A 85 8.22 1.96 -4.79
C THR A 85 7.20 3.06 -4.46
N TYR A 86 5.96 2.70 -4.12
CA TYR A 86 4.95 3.69 -3.77
C TYR A 86 5.30 4.48 -2.50
N LYS A 87 5.83 3.83 -1.46
CA LYS A 87 6.33 4.49 -0.25
C LYS A 87 7.42 5.49 -0.59
N ALA A 88 8.40 5.10 -1.41
CA ALA A 88 9.48 5.99 -1.80
C ALA A 88 8.96 7.25 -2.53
N GLU A 89 8.05 7.09 -3.48
CA GLU A 89 7.46 8.22 -4.21
C GLU A 89 6.57 9.12 -3.34
N PHE A 90 5.79 8.52 -2.43
CA PHE A 90 5.00 9.29 -1.46
C PHE A 90 5.90 10.10 -0.53
N LEU A 91 6.88 9.47 0.14
CA LEU A 91 7.76 10.16 1.09
C LEU A 91 8.60 11.25 0.44
N LYS A 92 9.06 11.04 -0.80
CA LYS A 92 9.74 12.07 -1.60
C LYS A 92 8.89 13.32 -1.79
N LYS A 93 7.56 13.20 -1.87
CA LYS A 93 6.63 14.33 -2.03
C LYS A 93 6.14 14.85 -0.69
N TYR A 94 5.99 14.00 0.32
CA TYR A 94 5.57 14.36 1.67
C TYR A 94 6.58 15.28 2.37
N TYR A 95 7.88 15.04 2.16
CA TYR A 95 8.97 15.84 2.75
C TYR A 95 9.54 16.94 1.83
N LYS A 96 8.88 17.23 0.71
CA LYS A 96 9.20 18.41 -0.11
C LYS A 96 8.48 19.64 0.42
#